data_AF-A0A3D2JAN4-F1
#
_entry.id   AF-A0A3D2JAN4-F1
#
_cell.length_a   1.000
_cell.length_b   1.000
_cell.length_c   1.000
_cell.angle_alpha   90.00
_cell.angle_beta   90.00
_cell.angle_gamma   90.00
#
_symmetry.space_group_name_H-M   'P 1'
#
loop_
_entity.id
_entity.type
_entity.pdbx_description
1 polymer ?
#
loop_
_entity_poly.entity_id
_entity_poly.type
_entity_poly.pdbx_seq_one_letter_code
_entity_poly.pdbx_strand_id
1 'polypeptide(L)'
;DLGRDDLELKIAGDWHMQPYFLEALAERVRQALDRFPSDVRSHVPVLLTAHSMPKRVIENEPDYINHLKETATAIAKMVGLTDDRWMFCYQSAGHTPEEWLKPDFADVMPELQKAGETHVLIAPVQFLADHLEILYDIEIGAREQAEEHGIQFARIESLNTSPLFIKALASVVRETM
;
A
#
# COMPACT_ATOMS: atom_id res chain seq x y z
N ASP A 1 15.14 13.06 24.34
CA ASP A 1 16.11 14.12 24.67
C ASP A 1 17.50 13.58 24.37
N LEU A 2 18.17 14.12 23.34
CA LEU A 2 19.52 13.71 22.92
C LEU A 2 20.62 14.46 23.69
N GLY A 3 20.27 15.27 24.70
CA GLY A 3 21.21 15.98 25.57
C GLY A 3 22.01 17.06 24.84
N ARG A 4 21.44 17.67 23.80
CA ARG A 4 22.06 18.68 22.94
C ARG A 4 21.09 19.85 22.74
N ASP A 5 21.13 20.80 23.67
CA ASP A 5 20.32 22.03 23.64
C ASP A 5 20.84 23.06 22.61
N ASP A 6 21.95 22.75 21.94
CA ASP A 6 22.60 23.60 20.93
C ASP A 6 22.14 23.33 19.49
N LEU A 7 21.23 22.37 19.28
CA LEU A 7 20.72 22.00 17.96
C LEU A 7 19.26 22.45 17.79
N GLU A 8 19.00 23.21 16.71
CA GLU A 8 17.64 23.49 16.27
C GLU A 8 17.04 22.24 15.63
N LEU A 9 15.94 21.73 16.19
CA LEU A 9 15.21 20.58 15.67
C LEU A 9 14.06 21.06 14.77
N LYS A 10 14.11 20.67 13.49
CA LYS A 10 12.97 20.77 12.57
C LYS A 10 12.49 19.39 12.19
N ILE A 11 11.18 19.16 12.31
CA ILE A 11 10.54 17.87 12.02
C ILE A 11 9.70 18.06 10.74
N ALA A 12 9.88 17.18 9.77
CA ALA A 12 9.03 17.17 8.58
C ALA A 12 7.59 16.84 8.98
N GLY A 13 6.63 17.58 8.42
CA GLY A 13 5.21 17.24 8.52
C GLY A 13 4.85 16.04 7.64
N ASP A 14 3.55 15.85 7.40
CA ASP A 14 3.07 14.82 6.48
C ASP A 14 3.60 15.05 5.05
N TRP A 15 4.04 13.97 4.41
CA TRP A 15 4.63 14.00 3.07
C TRP A 15 4.05 12.91 2.15
N HIS A 16 2.92 12.32 2.50
CA HIS A 16 2.28 11.25 1.73
C HIS A 16 1.90 11.68 0.30
N MET A 17 1.69 12.97 0.08
CA MET A 17 1.41 13.55 -1.24
C MET A 17 2.66 14.07 -1.97
N GLN A 18 3.87 13.78 -1.49
CA GLN A 18 5.10 14.23 -2.14
C GLN A 18 5.17 13.65 -3.57
N PRO A 19 5.36 14.49 -4.63
CA PRO A 19 5.20 14.03 -6.01
C PRO A 19 6.13 12.89 -6.46
N TYR A 20 7.39 12.88 -6.02
CA TYR A 20 8.33 11.80 -6.33
C TYR A 20 8.02 10.52 -5.56
N PHE A 21 7.44 10.61 -4.36
CA PHE A 21 6.98 9.44 -3.61
C PHE A 21 5.78 8.78 -4.32
N LEU A 22 4.79 9.56 -4.70
CA LEU A 22 3.64 9.07 -5.48
C LEU A 22 4.07 8.46 -6.81
N GLU A 23 4.99 9.12 -7.53
CA GLU A 23 5.53 8.59 -8.78
C GLU A 23 6.33 7.30 -8.56
N ALA A 24 7.09 7.18 -7.47
CA ALA A 24 7.81 5.95 -7.15
C ALA A 24 6.84 4.77 -6.96
N LEU A 25 5.74 4.97 -6.23
CA LEU A 25 4.72 3.93 -6.05
C LEU A 25 3.96 3.63 -7.35
N ALA A 26 3.56 4.65 -8.10
CA ALA A 26 2.90 4.49 -9.39
C ALA A 26 3.78 3.73 -10.40
N GLU A 27 5.09 3.98 -10.40
CA GLU A 27 6.07 3.24 -11.18
C GLU A 27 6.06 1.75 -10.81
N ARG A 28 6.08 1.42 -9.52
CA ARG A 28 6.02 0.01 -9.05
C ARG A 28 4.74 -0.70 -9.46
N VAL A 29 3.60 -0.01 -9.38
CA VAL A 29 2.31 -0.55 -9.84
C VAL A 29 2.32 -0.79 -11.35
N ARG A 30 2.79 0.18 -12.17
CA ARG A 30 2.93 0.02 -13.62
C ARG A 30 3.83 -1.16 -14.00
N GLN A 31 5.02 -1.23 -13.40
CA GLN A 31 5.98 -2.33 -13.61
C GLN A 31 5.34 -3.68 -13.25
N ALA A 32 4.57 -3.74 -12.17
CA ALA A 32 3.91 -4.98 -11.76
C ALA A 32 2.79 -5.39 -12.73
N LEU A 33 1.95 -4.44 -13.16
CA LEU A 33 0.92 -4.68 -14.17
C LEU A 33 1.52 -5.16 -15.50
N ASP A 34 2.66 -4.62 -15.90
CA ASP A 34 3.33 -5.00 -17.15
C ASP A 34 3.85 -6.45 -17.18
N ARG A 35 3.96 -7.10 -16.01
CA ARG A 35 4.31 -8.52 -15.90
C ARG A 35 3.12 -9.45 -16.16
N PHE A 36 1.88 -8.95 -16.10
CA PHE A 36 0.70 -9.76 -16.42
C PHE A 36 0.56 -9.95 -17.94
N PRO A 37 0.01 -11.11 -18.38
CA PRO A 37 -0.37 -11.33 -19.77
C PRO A 37 -1.25 -10.21 -20.31
N SER A 38 -1.03 -9.81 -21.56
CA SER A 38 -1.69 -8.62 -22.14
C SER A 38 -3.21 -8.75 -22.24
N ASP A 39 -3.72 -9.97 -22.35
CA ASP A 39 -5.15 -10.30 -22.44
C ASP A 39 -5.90 -10.13 -21.11
N VAL A 40 -5.21 -10.22 -19.97
CA VAL A 40 -5.81 -10.02 -18.64
C VAL A 40 -5.40 -8.68 -17.99
N ARG A 41 -4.24 -8.12 -18.35
CA ARG A 41 -3.62 -6.93 -17.70
C ARG A 41 -4.57 -5.75 -17.51
N SER A 42 -5.44 -5.47 -18.47
CA SER A 42 -6.37 -4.35 -18.42
C SER A 42 -7.55 -4.55 -17.48
N HIS A 43 -7.71 -5.76 -16.92
CA HIS A 43 -8.82 -6.12 -16.03
C HIS A 43 -8.34 -6.54 -14.64
N VAL A 44 -7.04 -6.86 -14.46
CA VAL A 44 -6.48 -7.24 -13.15
C VAL A 44 -6.87 -6.22 -12.08
N PRO A 45 -7.60 -6.64 -11.02
CA PRO A 45 -7.87 -5.83 -9.83
C PRO A 45 -6.59 -5.50 -9.07
N VAL A 46 -6.48 -4.26 -8.60
CA VAL A 46 -5.35 -3.77 -7.81
C VAL A 46 -5.80 -3.45 -6.39
N LEU A 47 -5.28 -4.17 -5.40
CA LEU A 47 -5.53 -3.89 -3.99
C LEU A 47 -4.43 -2.97 -3.48
N LEU A 48 -4.75 -1.70 -3.20
CA LEU A 48 -3.83 -0.75 -2.58
C LEU A 48 -3.95 -0.87 -1.06
N THR A 49 -2.87 -1.25 -0.39
CA THR A 49 -2.94 -1.73 1.00
C THR A 49 -2.13 -0.92 2.01
N ALA A 50 -2.61 -0.95 3.24
CA ALA A 50 -1.95 -0.39 4.42
C ALA A 50 -2.11 -1.35 5.62
N HIS A 51 -1.25 -1.23 6.63
CA HIS A 51 -1.35 -2.01 7.86
C HIS A 51 -2.69 -1.71 8.56
N SER A 52 -3.39 -2.76 8.96
CA SER A 52 -4.62 -2.64 9.73
C SER A 52 -4.30 -2.16 11.15
N MET A 53 -5.23 -1.50 11.82
CA MET A 53 -5.06 -1.12 13.23
C MET A 53 -6.33 -1.42 14.01
N PRO A 54 -6.26 -1.64 15.34
CA PRO A 54 -7.45 -1.76 16.15
C PRO A 54 -8.29 -0.48 16.03
N LYS A 55 -9.60 -0.60 15.81
CA LYS A 55 -10.51 0.55 15.56
C LYS A 55 -10.39 1.64 16.63
N ARG A 56 -10.24 1.25 17.90
CA ARG A 56 -10.06 2.18 19.03
C ARG A 56 -8.86 3.13 18.89
N VAL A 57 -7.82 2.71 18.17
CA VAL A 57 -6.62 3.54 17.95
C VAL A 57 -6.95 4.67 16.98
N ILE A 58 -7.70 4.35 15.92
CA ILE A 58 -8.03 5.28 14.83
C ILE A 58 -9.13 6.27 15.19
N GLU A 59 -10.00 5.96 16.14
CA GLU A 59 -11.01 6.91 16.61
C GLU A 59 -10.42 8.25 17.08
N ASN A 60 -9.13 8.26 17.44
CA ASN A 60 -8.40 9.46 17.86
C ASN A 60 -7.46 10.04 16.77
N GLU A 61 -7.32 9.38 15.62
CA GLU A 61 -6.42 9.77 14.52
C GLU A 61 -7.07 9.60 13.13
N PRO A 62 -8.20 10.28 12.86
CA PRO A 62 -8.93 10.13 11.59
C PRO A 62 -8.12 10.60 10.38
N ASP A 63 -7.27 11.60 10.54
CA ASP A 63 -6.46 12.17 9.45
C ASP A 63 -5.47 11.15 8.88
N TYR A 64 -4.96 10.25 9.71
CA TYR A 64 -4.05 9.20 9.29
C TYR A 64 -4.69 8.28 8.22
N ILE A 65 -5.93 7.84 8.44
CA ILE A 65 -6.65 7.00 7.47
C ILE A 65 -7.00 7.78 6.21
N ASN A 66 -7.33 9.07 6.35
CA ASN A 66 -7.59 9.92 5.20
C ASN A 66 -6.34 10.06 4.33
N HIS A 67 -5.17 10.30 4.92
CA HIS A 67 -3.89 10.38 4.20
C HIS A 67 -3.56 9.08 3.44
N LEU A 68 -3.79 7.91 4.05
CA LEU A 68 -3.59 6.62 3.38
C LEU A 68 -4.51 6.46 2.16
N LYS A 69 -5.80 6.82 2.30
CA LYS A 69 -6.78 6.75 1.21
C LYS A 69 -6.50 7.77 0.10
N GLU A 70 -6.06 8.97 0.46
CA GLU A 70 -5.62 9.99 -0.50
C GLU A 70 -4.42 9.51 -1.32
N THR A 71 -3.43 8.90 -0.65
CA THR A 71 -2.25 8.29 -1.30
C THR A 71 -2.68 7.22 -2.30
N ALA A 72 -3.53 6.28 -1.87
CA ALA A 72 -4.05 5.22 -2.73
C ALA A 72 -4.81 5.78 -3.94
N THR A 73 -5.70 6.75 -3.72
CA THR A 73 -6.48 7.40 -4.79
C THR A 73 -5.57 8.12 -5.78
N ALA A 74 -4.54 8.81 -5.31
CA ALA A 74 -3.58 9.49 -6.16
C ALA A 74 -2.80 8.50 -7.04
N ILE A 75 -2.35 7.38 -6.47
CA ILE A 75 -1.65 6.32 -7.19
C ILE A 75 -2.56 5.69 -8.25
N ALA A 76 -3.79 5.32 -7.88
CA ALA A 76 -4.76 4.76 -8.82
C ALA A 76 -4.99 5.68 -10.02
N LYS A 77 -5.17 6.98 -9.77
CA LYS A 77 -5.32 8.01 -10.81
C LYS A 77 -4.08 8.15 -11.69
N MET A 78 -2.88 8.16 -11.10
CA MET A 78 -1.60 8.28 -11.85
C MET A 78 -1.34 7.07 -12.75
N VAL A 79 -1.77 5.89 -12.32
CA VAL A 79 -1.64 4.65 -13.10
C VAL A 79 -2.76 4.51 -14.16
N GLY A 80 -3.86 5.25 -14.01
CA GLY A 80 -5.02 5.17 -14.90
C GLY A 80 -5.94 3.98 -14.59
N LEU A 81 -6.03 3.58 -13.32
CA LEU A 81 -6.98 2.57 -12.88
C LEU A 81 -8.38 3.17 -12.83
N THR A 82 -9.36 2.47 -13.41
CA THR A 82 -10.78 2.82 -13.30
C THR A 82 -11.30 2.45 -11.91
N ASP A 83 -12.38 3.08 -11.46
CA ASP A 83 -12.91 2.92 -10.09
C ASP A 83 -13.32 1.48 -9.74
N ASP A 84 -13.62 0.65 -10.74
CA ASP A 84 -13.95 -0.76 -10.61
C ASP A 84 -12.72 -1.69 -10.59
N ARG A 85 -11.54 -1.16 -10.90
CA ARG A 85 -10.29 -1.93 -11.03
C ARG A 85 -9.37 -1.84 -9.82
N TRP A 86 -9.73 -1.05 -8.82
CA TRP A 86 -8.94 -0.96 -7.61
C TRP A 86 -9.80 -0.82 -6.38
N MET A 87 -9.25 -1.22 -5.24
CA MET A 87 -9.84 -0.92 -3.94
C MET A 87 -8.75 -0.70 -2.91
N PHE A 88 -9.11 0.03 -1.85
CA PHE A 88 -8.27 0.14 -0.67
C PHE A 88 -8.69 -0.94 0.34
N CYS A 89 -7.71 -1.73 0.80
CA CYS A 89 -7.94 -2.71 1.86
C CYS A 89 -6.77 -2.73 2.85
N TYR A 90 -6.94 -3.40 3.96
CA TYR A 90 -5.95 -3.49 5.01
C TYR A 90 -5.26 -4.85 4.99
N GLN A 91 -4.04 -4.91 5.53
CA GLN A 91 -3.27 -6.13 5.70
C GLN A 91 -2.80 -6.25 7.15
N SER A 92 -2.31 -7.42 7.54
CA SER A 92 -1.59 -7.62 8.82
C SER A 92 -2.42 -7.28 10.06
N ALA A 93 -3.73 -7.58 10.04
CA ALA A 93 -4.54 -7.49 11.24
C ALA A 93 -4.02 -8.46 12.31
N GLY A 94 -3.83 -7.97 13.53
CA GLY A 94 -3.27 -8.78 14.61
C GLY A 94 -4.25 -9.81 15.17
N HIS A 95 -3.69 -10.86 15.79
CA HIS A 95 -4.44 -11.94 16.42
C HIS A 95 -4.93 -11.57 17.83
N THR A 96 -5.74 -10.52 17.92
CA THR A 96 -6.35 -10.08 19.18
C THR A 96 -7.89 -10.10 19.10
N PRO A 97 -8.61 -10.15 20.23
CA PRO A 97 -10.07 -10.12 20.23
C PRO A 97 -10.67 -8.77 19.79
N GLU A 98 -9.84 -7.74 19.64
CA GLU A 98 -10.31 -6.40 19.27
C GLU A 98 -10.76 -6.36 17.80
N GLU A 99 -11.63 -5.41 17.45
CA GLU A 99 -11.97 -5.20 16.05
C GLU A 99 -10.87 -4.41 15.33
N TRP A 100 -10.36 -4.98 14.24
CA TRP A 100 -9.38 -4.36 13.36
C TRP A 100 -10.06 -3.69 12.15
N LEU A 101 -9.31 -2.83 11.48
CA LEU A 101 -9.78 -2.18 10.26
C LEU A 101 -9.94 -3.19 9.11
N LYS A 102 -11.01 -2.99 8.35
CA LYS A 102 -11.55 -3.85 7.31
C LYS A 102 -11.88 -2.98 6.07
N PRO A 103 -11.94 -3.55 4.86
CA PRO A 103 -11.78 -4.98 4.54
C PRO A 103 -10.32 -5.43 4.56
N ASP A 104 -10.06 -6.70 4.83
CA ASP A 104 -8.77 -7.38 4.66
C ASP A 104 -8.85 -8.45 3.55
N PHE A 105 -7.77 -9.20 3.31
CA PHE A 105 -7.78 -10.22 2.26
C PHE A 105 -8.81 -11.34 2.48
N ALA A 106 -9.10 -11.71 3.73
CA ALA A 106 -10.09 -12.74 4.01
C ALA A 106 -11.51 -12.29 3.65
N ASP A 107 -11.77 -10.99 3.64
CA ASP A 107 -13.03 -10.44 3.13
C ASP A 107 -13.02 -10.28 1.60
N VAL A 108 -11.89 -9.83 1.02
CA VAL A 108 -11.79 -9.44 -0.39
C VAL A 108 -11.66 -10.64 -1.33
N MET A 109 -10.86 -11.66 -1.00
CA MET A 109 -10.61 -12.79 -1.91
C MET A 109 -11.89 -13.56 -2.30
N PRO A 110 -12.83 -13.85 -1.37
CA PRO A 110 -14.12 -14.44 -1.74
C PRO A 110 -14.97 -13.56 -2.67
N GLU A 111 -14.87 -12.24 -2.55
CA GLU A 111 -15.60 -11.30 -3.42
C GLU A 111 -15.03 -11.29 -4.83
N LEU A 112 -13.69 -11.24 -4.95
CA LEU A 112 -13.00 -11.34 -6.24
C LEU A 112 -13.31 -12.67 -6.94
N GLN A 113 -13.30 -13.79 -6.20
CA GLN A 113 -13.67 -15.09 -6.75
C GLN A 113 -15.11 -15.10 -7.29
N LYS A 114 -16.07 -14.55 -6.53
CA LYS A 114 -17.48 -14.44 -6.96
C LYS A 114 -17.64 -13.55 -8.18
N ALA A 115 -16.81 -12.52 -8.32
CA ALA A 115 -16.76 -11.66 -9.50
C ALA A 115 -16.12 -12.33 -10.72
N GLY A 116 -15.54 -13.52 -10.55
CA GLY A 116 -14.88 -14.27 -11.63
C GLY A 116 -13.45 -13.81 -11.91
N GLU A 117 -12.85 -13.04 -10.98
CA GLU A 117 -11.48 -12.58 -11.11
C GLU A 117 -10.51 -13.75 -10.95
N THR A 118 -9.54 -13.82 -11.85
CA THR A 118 -8.55 -14.91 -11.90
C THR A 118 -7.16 -14.46 -11.48
N HIS A 119 -6.97 -13.15 -11.30
CA HIS A 119 -5.70 -12.52 -10.97
C HIS A 119 -5.93 -11.40 -9.96
N VAL A 120 -4.93 -11.08 -9.16
CA VAL A 120 -4.94 -9.91 -8.27
C VAL A 120 -3.53 -9.35 -8.13
N LEU A 121 -3.42 -8.02 -8.11
CA LEU A 121 -2.18 -7.32 -7.80
C LEU A 121 -2.29 -6.63 -6.44
N ILE A 122 -1.40 -6.97 -5.51
CA ILE A 122 -1.30 -6.30 -4.21
C ILE A 122 -0.25 -5.20 -4.25
N ALA A 123 -0.60 -4.01 -3.77
CA ALA A 123 0.26 -2.83 -3.73
C ALA A 123 0.28 -2.23 -2.31
N PRO A 124 1.23 -2.64 -1.44
CA PRO A 124 1.38 -2.08 -0.10
C PRO A 124 1.91 -0.64 -0.11
N VAL A 125 1.02 0.33 -0.22
CA VAL A 125 1.36 1.74 -0.47
C VAL A 125 1.85 2.49 0.77
N GLN A 126 1.56 1.99 1.97
CA GLN A 126 2.09 2.55 3.22
C GLN A 126 3.55 2.14 3.45
N PHE A 127 3.96 0.97 2.97
CA PHE A 127 5.24 0.38 3.33
C PHE A 127 6.35 0.79 2.36
N LEU A 128 7.50 1.17 2.92
CA LEU A 128 8.61 1.75 2.17
C LEU A 128 9.67 0.73 1.78
N ALA A 129 9.79 -0.36 2.53
CA ALA A 129 10.82 -1.37 2.36
C ALA A 129 10.27 -2.76 2.63
N ASP A 130 10.97 -3.79 2.15
CA ASP A 130 10.64 -5.15 2.53
C ASP A 130 10.97 -5.37 4.03
N HIS A 131 10.01 -5.92 4.76
CA HIS A 131 10.12 -6.38 6.14
C HIS A 131 9.16 -7.57 6.34
N LEU A 132 8.98 -8.03 7.59
CA LEU A 132 8.18 -9.22 7.91
C LEU A 132 6.78 -9.18 7.27
N GLU A 133 6.05 -8.09 7.46
CA GLU A 133 4.67 -7.94 6.97
C GLU A 133 4.56 -7.84 5.44
N ILE A 134 5.68 -7.68 4.73
CA ILE A 134 5.72 -7.78 3.26
C ILE A 134 6.15 -9.18 2.83
N LEU A 135 7.27 -9.66 3.38
CA LEU A 135 7.87 -10.93 2.96
C LEU A 135 7.13 -12.16 3.48
N TYR A 136 6.35 -12.01 4.55
CA TYR A 136 5.56 -13.09 5.13
C TYR A 136 4.07 -12.84 4.90
N ASP A 137 3.50 -11.79 5.50
CA ASP A 137 2.03 -11.62 5.48
C ASP A 137 1.49 -11.45 4.05
N ILE A 138 2.22 -10.74 3.17
CA ILE A 138 1.83 -10.58 1.76
C ILE A 138 2.32 -11.76 0.91
N GLU A 139 3.64 -11.98 0.86
CA GLU A 139 4.19 -12.95 -0.10
C GLU A 139 3.85 -14.42 0.19
N ILE A 140 3.55 -14.75 1.44
CA ILE A 140 3.14 -16.09 1.86
C ILE A 140 1.66 -16.06 2.21
N GLY A 141 1.25 -15.30 3.23
CA GLY A 141 -0.11 -15.36 3.77
C GLY A 141 -1.20 -14.93 2.77
N ALA A 142 -1.06 -13.76 2.15
CA ALA A 142 -2.04 -13.26 1.19
C ALA A 142 -2.01 -14.05 -0.12
N ARG A 143 -0.83 -14.55 -0.52
CA ARG A 143 -0.68 -15.47 -1.66
C ARG A 143 -1.44 -16.77 -1.43
N GLU A 144 -1.25 -17.43 -0.30
CA GLU A 144 -1.96 -18.67 0.06
C GLU A 144 -3.48 -18.46 0.03
N GLN A 145 -3.98 -17.35 0.60
CA GLN A 145 -5.40 -17.01 0.56
C GLN A 145 -5.93 -16.80 -0.86
N ALA A 146 -5.18 -16.15 -1.75
CA ALA A 146 -5.56 -15.98 -3.15
C ALA A 146 -5.58 -17.33 -3.89
N GLU A 147 -4.56 -18.17 -3.68
CA GLU A 147 -4.44 -19.49 -4.29
C GLU A 147 -5.55 -20.46 -3.85
N GLU A 148 -5.98 -20.41 -2.58
CA GLU A 148 -7.15 -21.14 -2.07
C GLU A 148 -8.45 -20.79 -2.82
N HIS A 149 -8.54 -19.57 -3.35
CA HIS A 149 -9.67 -19.09 -4.15
C HIS A 149 -9.47 -19.28 -5.66
N GLY A 150 -8.35 -19.86 -6.09
CA GLY A 150 -8.01 -20.05 -7.50
C GLY A 150 -7.58 -18.75 -8.21
N ILE A 151 -7.16 -17.74 -7.45
CA ILE A 151 -6.75 -16.42 -7.95
C ILE A 151 -5.22 -16.37 -8.01
N GLN A 152 -4.67 -16.04 -9.18
CA GLN A 152 -3.24 -15.81 -9.34
C GLN A 152 -2.79 -14.53 -8.66
N PHE A 153 -1.74 -14.62 -7.86
CA PHE A 153 -1.27 -13.54 -7.04
C PHE A 153 0.02 -12.90 -7.59
N ALA A 154 0.06 -11.57 -7.61
CA ALA A 154 1.29 -10.81 -7.67
C ALA A 154 1.28 -9.66 -6.67
N ARG A 155 2.46 -9.16 -6.31
CA ARG A 155 2.62 -7.88 -5.61
C ARG A 155 3.60 -6.95 -6.30
N ILE A 156 3.53 -5.67 -5.98
CA ILE A 156 4.57 -4.72 -6.35
C ILE A 156 5.87 -5.00 -5.58
N GLU A 157 7.01 -4.61 -6.15
CA GLU A 157 8.24 -4.49 -5.38
C GLU A 157 8.15 -3.31 -4.40
N SER A 158 8.69 -3.48 -3.20
CA SER A 158 8.83 -2.39 -2.23
C SER A 158 9.73 -1.27 -2.78
N LEU A 159 9.57 -0.05 -2.26
CA LEU A 159 10.37 1.08 -2.74
C LEU A 159 11.86 0.84 -2.47
N ASN A 160 12.22 0.31 -1.29
CA ASN A 160 13.59 -0.04 -0.90
C ASN A 160 14.56 1.11 -1.25
N THR A 161 15.46 0.90 -2.21
CA THR A 161 16.44 1.87 -2.69
C THR A 161 16.05 2.56 -4.00
N SER A 162 14.74 2.64 -4.30
CA SER A 162 14.20 3.32 -5.48
C SER A 162 14.79 4.73 -5.60
N PRO A 163 15.40 5.09 -6.76
CA PRO A 163 15.94 6.42 -6.98
C PRO A 163 14.89 7.53 -6.84
N LEU A 164 13.65 7.28 -7.24
CA LEU A 164 12.53 8.21 -7.07
C LEU A 164 12.18 8.41 -5.59
N PHE A 165 12.17 7.33 -4.82
CA PHE A 165 11.92 7.43 -3.38
C PHE A 165 13.03 8.19 -2.65
N ILE A 166 14.30 7.92 -2.96
CA ILE A 166 15.43 8.68 -2.41
C ILE A 166 15.32 10.16 -2.76
N LYS A 167 14.90 10.47 -4.00
CA LYS A 167 14.65 11.85 -4.43
C LYS A 167 13.49 12.51 -3.67
N ALA A 168 12.43 11.74 -3.36
CA ALA A 168 11.32 12.20 -2.53
C ALA A 168 11.81 12.62 -1.14
N LEU A 169 12.55 11.75 -0.45
CA LEU A 169 13.13 12.03 0.86
C LEU A 169 14.03 13.28 0.85
N ALA A 170 14.87 13.43 -0.19
CA ALA A 170 15.70 14.61 -0.35
C ALA A 170 14.88 15.90 -0.56
N SER A 171 13.72 15.82 -1.23
CA SER A 171 12.79 16.95 -1.37
C SER A 171 12.20 17.34 -0.01
N VAL A 172 11.67 16.37 0.73
CA VAL A 172 11.09 16.58 2.06
C VAL A 172 12.08 17.25 3.00
N VAL A 173 13.33 16.77 3.03
CA VAL A 173 14.38 17.37 3.86
C VAL A 173 14.64 18.83 3.45
N ARG A 174 14.79 19.12 2.16
CA ARG A 174 15.03 20.49 1.67
C ARG A 174 13.88 21.45 1.95
N GLU A 175 12.64 20.96 1.89
CA GLU A 175 11.43 21.73 2.21
C GLU A 175 11.28 21.98 3.71
N THR A 176 11.86 21.11 4.55
CA THR A 176 11.83 21.23 6.01
C THR A 176 12.91 22.16 6.56
N MET A 177 14.01 22.35 5.82
CA MET A 177 15.14 23.23 6.19
C MET A 177 14.77 24.71 6.11
#